data_AF-A0A0D0A6B0-F1
#
_entry.id   AF-A0A0D0A6B0-F1
#
_cell.length_a   1.000
_cell.length_b   1.000
_cell.length_c   1.000
_cell.angle_alpha   90.00
_cell.angle_beta   90.00
_cell.angle_gamma   90.00
#
_symmetry.space_group_name_H-M   'P 1'
#
loop_
_entity.id
_entity.type
_entity.pdbx_description
1 polymer ?
#
loop_
_entity_poly.entity_id
_entity_poly.type
_entity_poly.pdbx_seq_one_letter_code
_entity_poly.pdbx_strand_id
1 'polypeptide(L)'
;MHDGGDRVDLPQQLIRSIHQALELDPDSIDNPLDELSDEFNPLDVLNQLFPDEASLTQLETVQGRLAEDERLLQQEIHSLEDELERDQDPNRIQLIQEMISDVLGQMSRIREKASESEAVVRNITKDIQNLDLAKKNLTTTMTTLKRLQMLGNALTQLEDQVREKRYSEVAQTLLAVKEISAAFKSYTAVPYIARLWKRVQQVTGEVRAQVDAEFEAFYLQDPSKQPRTSQITDACSVVDVLGLDVRTQLIERYVAIELKEYRRIFRANDEAGHLDNISRRFAWFRRLLTSHEAETGKVFPVEWRVSWWLFTKFVAITRDDLSTLLSKAGSSLTLTLLLGTLQQTTEFESAMSKKWAASLDEILSAASSPAAPVQPMSSAFEPHLWIYVEAQDKALADMLALHRNPKTRGSLDAATRPSTAGSTPRVSLSADDHGESKPIVMPSSTELFYFYAQNLEQCAKLSTDQALFDLYGIQKKWLKIYAGPFLPLSDSSYFPRPHTLTRKSLDTHFDAAEFRRTCLVVNTADYCQRTALELEDKIKEKIAERFKEKVTLQMERDLFMSVLSGAINCQLRELEMACEGVFTALSRVNWSMTNQVTGYSAYVDDLVKVIEQVADQIK
;
A
#
# COMPACT_ATOMS: atom_id res chain seq x y z
N MET A 1 30.66 100.94 -15.19
CA MET A 1 31.01 100.30 -16.47
C MET A 1 30.72 98.82 -16.31
N HIS A 2 29.83 98.30 -17.18
CA HIS A 2 29.10 97.02 -17.13
C HIS A 2 28.24 96.87 -15.87
N ASP A 3 26.96 97.23 -15.86
CA ASP A 3 25.84 96.79 -16.74
C ASP A 3 25.89 95.29 -17.03
N GLY A 4 25.07 94.59 -16.27
CA GLY A 4 24.94 93.15 -16.16
C GLY A 4 23.76 92.91 -15.23
N GLY A 5 22.57 93.35 -15.68
CA GLY A 5 21.31 93.04 -15.03
C GLY A 5 21.13 91.52 -15.06
N ASP A 6 21.45 90.86 -13.95
CA ASP A 6 21.06 89.48 -13.71
C ASP A 6 19.54 89.44 -13.65
N ARG A 7 18.96 88.91 -14.72
CA ARG A 7 17.55 88.58 -14.88
C ARG A 7 17.15 87.64 -13.75
N VAL A 8 16.23 88.07 -12.89
CA VAL A 8 15.62 87.20 -11.89
C VAL A 8 14.48 86.46 -12.59
N ASP A 9 14.78 85.26 -13.10
CA ASP A 9 13.75 84.35 -13.60
C ASP A 9 12.78 84.01 -12.46
N LEU A 10 11.52 84.42 -12.60
CA LEU A 10 10.46 84.08 -11.65
C LEU A 10 10.32 82.54 -11.60
N PRO A 11 10.29 81.91 -10.40
CA PRO A 11 10.21 80.46 -10.29
C PRO A 11 8.96 79.91 -10.99
N GLN A 12 9.12 78.91 -11.85
CA GLN A 12 8.01 78.31 -12.63
C GLN A 12 6.83 77.83 -11.77
N GLN A 13 7.06 77.51 -10.49
CA GLN A 13 6.00 77.16 -9.55
C GLN A 13 5.16 78.35 -9.12
N LEU A 14 5.77 79.54 -8.96
CA LEU A 14 5.04 80.76 -8.62
C LEU A 14 4.19 81.20 -9.81
N ILE A 15 4.76 81.13 -11.02
CA ILE A 15 4.06 81.41 -12.28
C ILE A 15 2.84 80.48 -12.42
N ARG A 16 3.01 79.16 -12.21
CA ARG A 16 1.90 78.21 -12.25
C ARG A 16 0.83 78.47 -11.19
N SER A 17 1.23 78.81 -9.96
CA SER A 17 0.28 79.15 -8.89
C SER A 17 -0.48 80.44 -9.18
N ILE A 18 0.15 81.42 -9.83
CA ILE A 18 -0.48 82.67 -10.26
C ILE A 18 -1.44 82.41 -11.44
N HIS A 19 -1.03 81.64 -12.46
CA HIS A 19 -1.92 81.21 -13.56
C HIS A 19 -3.14 80.44 -13.04
N GLN A 20 -2.97 79.60 -12.03
CA GLN A 20 -4.04 78.82 -11.44
C GLN A 20 -4.98 79.64 -10.55
N ALA A 21 -4.48 80.74 -9.96
CA ALA A 21 -5.26 81.67 -9.14
C ALA A 21 -6.01 82.71 -9.98
N LEU A 22 -5.49 83.09 -11.15
CA LEU A 22 -6.10 84.05 -12.09
C LEU A 22 -7.06 83.39 -13.11
N GLU A 23 -7.28 82.07 -13.03
CA GLU A 23 -8.19 81.30 -13.92
C GLU A 23 -7.98 81.55 -15.44
N LEU A 24 -6.75 81.84 -15.86
CA LEU A 24 -6.41 82.07 -17.27
C LEU A 24 -6.32 80.73 -18.01
N ASP A 25 -7.30 80.45 -18.86
CA ASP A 25 -7.36 79.22 -19.68
C ASP A 25 -6.21 79.23 -20.71
N PRO A 26 -5.28 78.25 -20.66
CA PRO A 26 -4.08 78.24 -21.50
C PRO A 26 -4.35 78.04 -23.00
N ASP A 27 -5.59 77.78 -23.40
CA ASP A 27 -6.02 77.61 -24.80
C ASP A 27 -6.74 78.84 -25.39
N SER A 28 -6.88 79.94 -24.64
CA SER A 28 -7.47 81.20 -25.13
C SER A 28 -6.41 82.15 -25.72
N ILE A 29 -5.74 81.69 -26.77
CA ILE A 29 -4.78 82.51 -27.55
C ILE A 29 -5.54 83.48 -28.47
N ASP A 30 -6.38 84.33 -27.90
CA ASP A 30 -7.07 85.39 -28.65
C ASP A 30 -6.62 86.80 -28.22
N ASN A 31 -5.92 86.95 -27.09
CA ASN A 31 -5.37 88.22 -26.65
C ASN A 31 -3.89 88.09 -26.25
N PRO A 32 -2.94 88.63 -27.04
CA PRO A 32 -1.50 88.54 -26.77
C PRO A 32 -1.04 89.34 -25.53
N LEU A 33 -1.99 89.92 -24.78
CA LEU A 33 -1.77 90.65 -23.53
C LEU A 33 -1.90 89.74 -22.28
N ASP A 34 -2.50 88.54 -22.43
CA ASP A 34 -2.71 87.60 -21.32
C ASP A 34 -1.56 86.57 -21.17
N GLU A 35 -0.58 86.59 -22.08
CA GLU A 35 0.65 85.80 -21.92
C GLU A 35 1.63 86.51 -20.97
N LEU A 36 1.72 86.01 -19.73
CA LEU A 36 2.73 86.39 -18.75
C LEU A 36 4.12 85.82 -19.12
N SER A 37 4.64 86.23 -20.27
CA SER A 37 6.00 85.94 -20.71
C SER A 37 6.84 87.21 -20.80
N ASP A 38 8.13 87.11 -20.43
CA ASP A 38 9.08 88.24 -20.45
C ASP A 38 9.42 88.75 -21.87
N GLU A 39 8.83 88.17 -22.91
CA GLU A 39 9.03 88.54 -24.33
C GLU A 39 7.80 89.24 -24.92
N PHE A 40 7.16 90.14 -24.17
CA PHE A 40 6.11 90.99 -24.71
C PHE A 40 6.67 91.85 -25.86
N ASN A 41 6.31 91.51 -27.10
CA ASN A 41 6.75 92.24 -28.28
C ASN A 41 5.64 93.21 -28.73
N PRO A 42 5.73 94.51 -28.39
CA PRO A 42 4.66 95.47 -28.71
C PRO A 42 4.45 95.60 -30.22
N LEU A 43 5.47 95.30 -31.03
CA LEU A 43 5.38 95.37 -32.48
C LEU A 43 4.46 94.28 -33.06
N ASP A 44 4.47 93.07 -32.51
CA ASP A 44 3.62 91.98 -32.99
C ASP A 44 2.15 92.23 -32.62
N VAL A 45 1.91 92.76 -31.42
CA VAL A 45 0.57 93.17 -30.97
C VAL A 45 0.04 94.34 -31.80
N LEU A 46 0.89 95.33 -32.12
CA LEU A 46 0.51 96.46 -32.97
C LEU A 46 0.18 96.00 -34.40
N ASN A 47 0.97 95.07 -34.94
CA ASN A 47 0.76 94.52 -36.29
C ASN A 47 -0.49 93.60 -36.35
N GLN A 48 -0.86 92.94 -35.25
CA GLN A 48 -2.12 92.19 -35.15
C GLN A 48 -3.34 93.13 -35.03
N LEU A 49 -3.22 94.23 -34.29
CA LEU A 49 -4.29 95.22 -34.13
C LEU A 49 -4.47 96.11 -35.37
N PHE A 50 -3.41 96.35 -36.15
CA PHE A 50 -3.44 97.14 -37.39
C PHE A 50 -2.72 96.42 -38.56
N PRO A 51 -3.32 95.39 -39.19
CA PRO A 51 -2.66 94.63 -40.26
C PRO A 51 -2.55 95.38 -41.59
N ASP A 52 -3.51 96.25 -41.92
CA ASP A 52 -3.62 96.95 -43.22
C ASP A 52 -3.90 98.46 -43.04
N GLU A 53 -3.54 99.28 -44.04
CA GLU A 53 -3.68 100.75 -44.01
C GLU A 53 -5.14 101.24 -43.83
N ALA A 54 -6.13 100.41 -44.17
CA ALA A 54 -7.56 100.69 -43.93
C ALA A 54 -7.97 100.55 -42.45
N SER A 55 -7.21 99.79 -41.65
CA SER A 55 -7.49 99.50 -40.24
C SER A 55 -7.17 100.68 -39.31
N LEU A 56 -6.40 101.67 -39.78
CA LEU A 56 -6.17 102.93 -39.06
C LEU A 56 -7.46 103.73 -38.83
N THR A 57 -8.53 103.46 -39.59
CA THR A 57 -9.85 104.05 -39.34
C THR A 57 -10.49 103.57 -38.02
N GLN A 58 -10.02 102.44 -37.46
CA GLN A 58 -10.53 101.85 -36.22
C GLN A 58 -9.68 102.20 -34.99
N LEU A 59 -8.67 103.06 -35.12
CA LEU A 59 -7.75 103.45 -34.04
C LEU A 59 -8.49 103.96 -32.79
N GLU A 60 -9.46 104.86 -32.95
CA GLU A 60 -10.23 105.40 -31.81
C GLU A 60 -11.04 104.31 -31.09
N THR A 61 -11.53 103.30 -31.82
CA THR A 61 -12.29 102.19 -31.20
C THR A 61 -11.41 101.23 -30.43
N VAL A 62 -10.19 100.95 -30.92
CA VAL A 62 -9.21 100.10 -30.24
C VAL A 62 -8.64 100.83 -29.01
N GLN A 63 -8.34 102.12 -29.13
CA GLN A 63 -7.92 102.95 -28.00
C GLN A 63 -9.00 103.02 -26.91
N GLY A 64 -10.27 103.13 -27.30
CA GLY A 64 -11.39 103.09 -26.35
C GLY A 64 -11.54 101.75 -25.62
N ARG A 65 -11.31 100.62 -26.30
CA ARG A 65 -11.31 99.29 -25.68
C ARG A 65 -10.17 99.13 -24.68
N LEU A 66 -8.94 99.46 -25.09
CA LEU A 66 -7.77 99.40 -24.20
C LEU A 66 -7.94 100.27 -22.95
N ALA A 67 -8.55 101.46 -23.07
CA ALA A 67 -8.83 102.32 -21.93
C ALA A 67 -9.91 101.74 -20.99
N GLU A 68 -10.91 101.04 -21.53
CA GLU A 68 -11.92 100.34 -20.71
C GLU A 68 -11.31 99.12 -20.02
N ASP A 69 -10.47 98.35 -20.72
CA ASP A 69 -9.76 97.20 -20.18
C ASP A 69 -8.78 97.63 -19.06
N GLU A 70 -8.04 98.73 -19.26
CA GLU A 70 -7.19 99.32 -18.21
C GLU A 70 -8.02 99.66 -16.96
N ARG A 71 -9.22 100.25 -17.15
CA ARG A 71 -10.08 100.63 -16.04
C ARG A 71 -10.66 99.43 -15.30
N LEU A 72 -11.04 98.37 -16.02
CA LEU A 72 -11.55 97.13 -15.42
C LEU A 72 -10.45 96.43 -14.61
N LEU A 73 -9.25 96.31 -15.16
CA LEU A 73 -8.10 95.73 -14.48
C LEU A 73 -7.73 96.53 -13.21
N GLN A 74 -7.77 97.87 -13.27
CA GLN A 74 -7.54 98.70 -12.08
C GLN A 74 -8.60 98.47 -10.99
N GLN A 75 -9.88 98.25 -11.36
CA GLN A 75 -10.92 97.90 -10.38
C GLN A 75 -10.71 96.52 -9.77
N GLU A 76 -10.29 95.55 -10.57
CA GLU A 76 -10.00 94.20 -10.09
C GLU A 76 -8.82 94.19 -9.12
N ILE A 77 -7.72 94.86 -9.48
CA ILE A 77 -6.55 95.02 -8.60
C ILE A 77 -6.95 95.63 -7.27
N HIS A 78 -7.72 96.73 -7.26
CA HIS A 78 -8.17 97.32 -6.00
C HIS A 78 -9.06 96.38 -5.18
N SER A 79 -9.90 95.56 -5.81
CA SER A 79 -10.71 94.58 -5.09
C SER A 79 -9.86 93.48 -4.42
N LEU A 80 -8.80 93.04 -5.10
CA LEU A 80 -7.85 92.06 -4.59
C LEU A 80 -6.95 92.65 -3.50
N GLU A 81 -6.54 93.91 -3.61
CA GLU A 81 -5.84 94.64 -2.55
C GLU A 81 -6.70 94.73 -1.28
N ASP A 82 -7.99 95.11 -1.42
CA ASP A 82 -8.93 95.17 -0.30
C ASP A 82 -9.22 93.80 0.34
N GLU A 83 -9.18 92.71 -0.44
CA GLU A 83 -9.30 91.35 0.07
C GLU A 83 -8.02 90.89 0.78
N LEU A 84 -6.86 91.22 0.23
CA LEU A 84 -5.56 90.93 0.83
C LEU A 84 -5.36 91.70 2.14
N GLU A 85 -5.76 92.97 2.23
CA GLU A 85 -5.70 93.73 3.48
C GLU A 85 -6.61 93.12 4.57
N ARG A 86 -7.80 92.62 4.20
CA ARG A 86 -8.71 91.94 5.14
C ARG A 86 -8.15 90.59 5.63
N ASP A 87 -7.47 89.84 4.78
CA ASP A 87 -6.89 88.55 5.15
C ASP A 87 -5.52 88.67 5.83
N GLN A 88 -4.76 89.74 5.56
CA GLN A 88 -3.50 90.06 6.23
C GLN A 88 -3.65 90.79 7.57
N ASP A 89 -4.87 90.88 8.13
CA ASP A 89 -5.10 91.48 9.44
C ASP A 89 -4.16 90.85 10.50
N PRO A 90 -3.09 91.55 10.95
CA PRO A 90 -2.06 90.96 11.79
C PRO A 90 -2.63 90.52 13.14
N ASN A 91 -3.69 91.19 13.60
CA ASN A 91 -4.43 90.85 14.80
C ASN A 91 -5.14 89.49 14.69
N ARG A 92 -5.68 89.14 13.52
CA ARG A 92 -6.39 87.86 13.31
C ARG A 92 -5.38 86.71 13.26
N ILE A 93 -4.25 86.92 12.59
CA ILE A 93 -3.15 85.94 12.56
C ILE A 93 -2.58 85.73 13.97
N GLN A 94 -2.39 86.80 14.75
CA GLN A 94 -1.90 86.73 16.11
C GLN A 94 -2.89 86.02 17.05
N LEU A 95 -4.20 86.29 16.90
CA LEU A 95 -5.25 85.58 17.63
C LEU A 95 -5.28 84.07 17.29
N ILE A 96 -5.12 83.72 16.01
CA ILE A 96 -5.05 82.32 15.59
C ILE A 96 -3.81 81.64 16.15
N GLN A 97 -2.64 82.30 16.17
CA GLN A 97 -1.44 81.76 16.78
C GLN A 97 -1.58 81.57 18.30
N GLU A 98 -2.25 82.51 18.98
CA GLU A 98 -2.57 82.39 20.41
C GLU A 98 -3.51 81.20 20.66
N MET A 99 -4.58 81.06 19.87
CA MET A 99 -5.50 79.93 19.95
C MET A 99 -4.82 78.59 19.66
N ILE A 100 -3.92 78.53 18.68
CA ILE A 100 -3.15 77.32 18.36
C ILE A 100 -2.21 76.98 19.52
N SER A 101 -1.53 77.97 20.09
CA SER A 101 -0.67 77.80 21.26
C SER A 101 -1.48 77.28 22.45
N ASP A 102 -2.68 77.80 22.67
CA ASP A 102 -3.60 77.34 23.71
C ASP A 102 -4.07 75.90 23.47
N VAL A 103 -4.44 75.55 22.23
CA VAL A 103 -4.85 74.17 21.88
C VAL A 103 -3.69 73.19 22.05
N LEU A 104 -2.48 73.55 21.60
CA LEU A 104 -1.28 72.72 21.81
C LEU A 104 -0.95 72.59 23.29
N GLY A 105 -1.11 73.66 24.06
CA GLY A 105 -0.98 73.65 25.51
C GLY A 105 -2.00 72.72 26.18
N GLN A 106 -3.27 72.79 25.76
CA GLN A 106 -4.32 71.89 26.24
C GLN A 106 -4.05 70.43 25.86
N MET A 107 -3.61 70.17 24.63
CA MET A 107 -3.26 68.83 24.16
C MET A 107 -2.09 68.24 24.93
N SER A 108 -1.06 69.04 25.24
CA SER A 108 0.05 68.62 26.09
C SER A 108 -0.41 68.28 27.51
N ARG A 109 -1.27 69.12 28.10
CA ARG A 109 -1.84 68.85 29.44
C ARG A 109 -2.73 67.60 29.45
N ILE A 110 -3.51 67.36 28.40
CA ILE A 110 -4.32 66.13 28.27
C ILE A 110 -3.41 64.91 28.17
N ARG A 111 -2.34 64.98 27.37
CA ARG A 111 -1.37 63.90 27.24
C ARG A 111 -0.66 63.59 28.56
N GLU A 112 -0.27 64.61 29.31
CA GLU A 112 0.34 64.45 30.63
C GLU A 112 -0.65 63.81 31.61
N LYS A 113 -1.88 64.33 31.71
CA LYS A 113 -2.94 63.73 32.54
C LYS A 113 -3.29 62.30 32.12
N ALA A 114 -3.28 61.99 30.83
CA ALA A 114 -3.52 60.64 30.32
C ALA A 114 -2.38 59.69 30.70
N SER A 115 -1.11 60.14 30.61
CA SER A 115 0.05 59.37 31.04
C SER A 115 0.06 59.14 32.55
N GLU A 116 -0.30 60.14 33.34
CA GLU A 116 -0.49 59.99 34.79
C GLU A 116 -1.63 59.02 35.10
N SER A 117 -2.75 59.11 34.38
CA SER A 117 -3.88 58.19 34.53
C SER A 117 -3.51 56.76 34.15
N GLU A 118 -2.72 56.56 33.09
CA GLU A 118 -2.18 55.25 32.71
C GLU A 118 -1.28 54.69 33.82
N ALA A 119 -0.38 55.50 34.37
CA ALA A 119 0.49 55.09 35.46
C ALA A 119 -0.29 54.69 36.72
N VAL A 120 -1.34 55.44 37.07
CA VAL A 120 -2.25 55.13 38.18
C VAL A 120 -2.99 53.81 37.91
N VAL A 121 -3.57 53.63 36.72
CA VAL A 121 -4.27 52.38 36.35
C VAL A 121 -3.31 51.18 36.33
N ARG A 122 -2.07 51.37 35.86
CA ARG A 122 -1.04 50.33 35.87
C ARG A 122 -0.65 49.93 37.29
N ASN A 123 -0.55 50.89 38.20
CA ASN A 123 -0.31 50.61 39.62
C ASN A 123 -1.49 49.84 40.25
N ILE A 124 -2.73 50.25 39.97
CA ILE A 124 -3.93 49.53 40.47
C ILE A 124 -4.00 48.10 39.90
N THR A 125 -3.76 47.93 38.60
CA THR A 125 -3.84 46.61 37.96
C THR A 125 -2.73 45.66 38.40
N LYS A 126 -1.55 46.17 38.76
CA LYS A 126 -0.47 45.37 39.38
C LYS A 126 -0.92 44.72 40.69
N ASP A 127 -1.59 45.47 41.55
CA ASP A 127 -2.09 44.95 42.83
C ASP A 127 -3.23 43.95 42.63
N ILE A 128 -4.11 44.19 41.65
CA ILE A 128 -5.16 43.23 41.26
C ILE A 128 -4.54 41.93 40.74
N GLN A 129 -3.47 41.98 39.94
CA GLN A 129 -2.76 40.79 39.47
C GLN A 129 -2.12 40.01 40.62
N ASN A 130 -1.51 40.71 41.58
CA ASN A 130 -0.96 40.06 42.78
C ASN A 130 -2.06 39.38 43.61
N LEU A 131 -3.22 40.03 43.75
CA LEU A 131 -4.38 39.47 44.43
C LEU A 131 -4.95 38.25 43.68
N ASP A 132 -5.02 38.30 42.35
CA ASP A 132 -5.49 37.18 41.54
C ASP A 132 -4.51 36.00 41.58
N LEU A 133 -3.20 36.28 41.55
CA LEU A 133 -2.17 35.27 41.77
C LEU A 133 -2.31 34.64 43.16
N ALA A 134 -2.53 35.44 44.20
CA ALA A 134 -2.76 34.95 45.55
C ALA A 134 -4.04 34.10 45.64
N LYS A 135 -5.14 34.55 45.02
CA LYS A 135 -6.40 33.80 44.95
C LYS A 135 -6.22 32.47 44.21
N LYS A 136 -5.52 32.47 43.07
CA LYS A 136 -5.23 31.28 42.27
C LYS A 136 -4.36 30.29 43.04
N ASN A 137 -3.31 30.79 43.70
CA ASN A 137 -2.45 29.97 44.56
C ASN A 137 -3.25 29.38 45.73
N LEU A 138 -4.09 30.18 46.40
CA LEU A 138 -4.90 29.73 47.53
C LEU A 138 -5.94 28.70 47.10
N THR A 139 -6.60 28.91 45.97
CA THR A 139 -7.56 27.95 45.38
C THR A 139 -6.88 26.65 44.98
N THR A 140 -5.68 26.73 44.41
CA THR A 140 -4.86 25.56 44.06
C THR A 140 -4.49 24.79 45.31
N THR A 141 -3.97 25.47 46.35
CA THR A 141 -3.60 24.88 47.64
C THR A 141 -4.80 24.23 48.34
N MET A 142 -5.96 24.88 48.34
CA MET A 142 -7.18 24.32 48.92
C MET A 142 -7.62 23.05 48.18
N THR A 143 -7.55 23.07 46.85
CA THR A 143 -7.95 21.92 46.02
C THR A 143 -6.98 20.75 46.18
N THR A 144 -5.67 21.01 46.24
CA THR A 144 -4.66 19.95 46.47
C THR A 144 -4.77 19.35 47.86
N LEU A 145 -4.98 20.15 48.91
CA LEU A 145 -5.23 19.66 50.27
C LEU A 145 -6.50 18.82 50.36
N LYS A 146 -7.60 19.27 49.73
CA LYS A 146 -8.85 18.49 49.71
C LYS A 146 -8.66 17.16 48.99
N ARG A 147 -7.95 17.14 47.85
CA ARG A 147 -7.60 15.90 47.13
C ARG A 147 -6.70 14.97 47.97
N LEU A 148 -5.78 15.53 48.75
CA LEU A 148 -4.91 14.76 49.65
C LEU A 148 -5.70 14.13 50.79
N GLN A 149 -6.64 14.88 51.39
CA GLN A 149 -7.55 14.35 52.39
C GLN A 149 -8.44 13.24 51.81
N MET A 150 -8.98 13.45 50.60
CA MET A 150 -9.75 12.42 49.89
C MET A 150 -8.91 11.16 49.65
N LEU A 151 -7.65 11.29 49.23
CA LEU A 151 -6.73 10.16 49.05
C LEU A 151 -6.49 9.40 50.37
N GLY A 152 -6.26 10.12 51.46
CA GLY A 152 -6.07 9.51 52.79
C GLY A 152 -7.29 8.73 53.26
N ASN A 153 -8.49 9.30 53.09
CA ASN A 153 -9.75 8.63 53.43
C ASN A 153 -10.01 7.41 52.54
N ALA A 154 -9.80 7.54 51.22
CA ALA A 154 -9.97 6.46 50.27
C ALA A 154 -9.00 5.31 50.53
N LEU A 155 -7.76 5.60 50.95
CA LEU A 155 -6.77 4.59 51.31
C LEU A 155 -7.16 3.82 52.57
N THR A 156 -7.66 4.50 53.60
CA THR A 156 -8.18 3.83 54.81
C THR A 156 -9.40 2.97 54.48
N GLN A 157 -10.32 3.48 53.66
CA GLN A 157 -11.48 2.72 53.19
C GLN A 157 -11.06 1.48 52.38
N LEU A 158 -10.06 1.62 51.51
CA LEU A 158 -9.53 0.51 50.73
C LEU A 158 -8.92 -0.56 51.65
N GLU A 159 -8.14 -0.18 52.67
CA GLU A 159 -7.56 -1.14 53.64
C GLU A 159 -8.64 -1.94 54.39
N ASP A 160 -9.74 -1.30 54.76
CA ASP A 160 -10.86 -1.99 55.42
C ASP A 160 -11.62 -2.91 54.45
N GLN A 161 -11.89 -2.46 53.23
CA GLN A 161 -12.56 -3.27 52.19
C GLN A 161 -11.72 -4.48 51.75
N VAL A 162 -10.40 -4.34 51.73
CA VAL A 162 -9.44 -5.42 51.46
C VAL A 162 -9.45 -6.45 52.60
N ARG A 163 -9.61 -6.01 53.85
CA ARG A 163 -9.77 -6.92 54.99
C ARG A 163 -11.08 -7.70 54.94
N GLU A 164 -12.15 -7.06 54.48
CA GLU A 164 -13.49 -7.67 54.35
C GLU A 164 -13.68 -8.49 53.06
N LYS A 165 -12.70 -8.52 52.16
CA LYS A 165 -12.74 -9.21 50.86
C LYS A 165 -13.91 -8.80 49.94
N ARG A 166 -14.34 -7.53 49.99
CA ARG A 166 -15.40 -7.02 49.10
C ARG A 166 -14.81 -6.54 47.78
N TYR A 167 -14.51 -7.47 46.87
CA TYR A 167 -13.76 -7.17 45.65
C TYR A 167 -14.43 -6.14 44.71
N SER A 168 -15.77 -6.09 44.67
CA SER A 168 -16.50 -5.11 43.85
C SER A 168 -16.29 -3.67 44.32
N GLU A 169 -16.36 -3.44 45.63
CA GLU A 169 -16.09 -2.13 46.22
C GLU A 169 -14.60 -1.77 46.15
N VAL A 170 -13.71 -2.75 46.34
CA VAL A 170 -12.25 -2.61 46.19
C VAL A 170 -11.88 -2.13 44.79
N ALA A 171 -12.53 -2.63 43.74
CA ALA A 171 -12.26 -2.18 42.36
C ALA A 171 -12.54 -0.68 42.18
N GLN A 172 -13.68 -0.20 42.71
CA GLN A 172 -14.07 1.20 42.61
C GLN A 172 -13.15 2.12 43.42
N THR A 173 -12.85 1.74 44.67
CA THR A 173 -11.98 2.56 45.53
C THR A 173 -10.53 2.53 45.06
N LEU A 174 -10.04 1.41 44.54
CA LEU A 174 -8.71 1.32 43.93
C LEU A 174 -8.58 2.19 42.69
N LEU A 175 -9.62 2.25 41.84
CA LEU A 175 -9.63 3.13 40.66
C LEU A 175 -9.55 4.60 41.07
N ALA A 176 -10.36 5.03 42.04
CA ALA A 176 -10.32 6.38 42.59
C ALA A 176 -8.94 6.70 43.21
N VAL A 177 -8.35 5.76 43.96
CA VAL A 177 -7.01 5.92 44.54
C VAL A 177 -5.94 6.05 43.45
N LYS A 178 -6.02 5.28 42.35
CA LYS A 178 -5.08 5.39 41.21
C LYS A 178 -5.19 6.73 40.50
N GLU A 179 -6.40 7.20 40.20
CA GLU A 179 -6.61 8.51 39.56
C GLU A 179 -6.11 9.66 40.43
N ILE A 180 -6.48 9.66 41.71
CA ILE A 180 -6.09 10.72 42.64
C ILE A 180 -4.57 10.67 42.87
N SER A 181 -3.97 9.48 43.03
CA SER A 181 -2.51 9.35 43.22
C SER A 181 -1.70 9.75 41.98
N ALA A 182 -2.24 9.61 40.76
CA ALA A 182 -1.59 10.08 39.54
C ALA A 182 -1.38 11.60 39.54
N ALA A 183 -2.34 12.36 40.06
CA ALA A 183 -2.23 13.82 40.19
C ALA A 183 -1.15 14.26 41.19
N PHE A 184 -0.68 13.36 42.07
CA PHE A 184 0.36 13.64 43.06
C PHE A 184 1.78 13.22 42.63
N LYS A 185 1.97 12.70 41.41
CA LYS A 185 3.29 12.31 40.88
C LYS A 185 4.30 13.46 40.82
N SER A 186 3.85 14.70 40.61
CA SER A 186 4.76 15.87 40.63
C SER A 186 5.15 16.32 42.04
N TYR A 187 4.42 15.88 43.07
CA TYR A 187 4.60 16.31 44.46
C TYR A 187 5.32 15.26 45.33
N THR A 188 5.96 14.25 44.70
CA THR A 188 6.65 13.15 45.40
C THR A 188 7.84 13.61 46.24
N ALA A 189 8.36 14.83 46.01
CA ALA A 189 9.42 15.42 46.83
C ALA A 189 8.99 15.69 48.28
N VAL A 190 7.68 15.82 48.54
CA VAL A 190 7.17 16.05 49.90
C VAL A 190 7.13 14.73 50.68
N PRO A 191 7.78 14.64 51.87
CA PRO A 191 7.95 13.37 52.57
C PRO A 191 6.63 12.71 53.00
N TYR A 192 5.60 13.50 53.33
CA TYR A 192 4.29 12.96 53.68
C TYR A 192 3.58 12.32 52.47
N ILE A 193 3.67 12.95 51.30
CA ILE A 193 3.10 12.42 50.06
C ILE A 193 3.85 11.16 49.63
N ALA A 194 5.18 11.13 49.78
CA ALA A 194 5.98 9.93 49.52
C ALA A 194 5.58 8.74 50.42
N ARG A 195 5.27 8.99 51.71
CA ARG A 195 4.76 7.95 52.63
C ARG A 195 3.39 7.42 52.19
N LEU A 196 2.46 8.30 51.82
CA LEU A 196 1.15 7.90 51.29
C LEU A 196 1.30 7.10 50.00
N TRP A 197 2.18 7.53 49.10
CA TRP A 197 2.44 6.82 47.85
C TRP A 197 3.00 5.42 48.10
N LYS A 198 3.96 5.28 49.04
CA LYS A 198 4.47 3.97 49.46
C LYS A 198 3.36 3.07 50.03
N ARG A 199 2.46 3.64 50.85
CA ARG A 199 1.33 2.92 51.44
C ARG A 199 0.32 2.48 50.35
N VAL A 200 0.03 3.33 49.37
CA VAL A 200 -0.78 2.97 48.18
C VAL A 200 -0.15 1.80 47.43
N GLN A 201 1.16 1.81 47.19
CA GLN A 201 1.86 0.70 46.52
C GLN A 201 1.83 -0.60 47.36
N GLN A 202 1.98 -0.49 48.68
CA GLN A 202 1.88 -1.63 49.59
C GLN A 202 0.48 -2.26 49.53
N VAL A 203 -0.58 -1.45 49.71
CA VAL A 203 -1.97 -1.94 49.64
C VAL A 203 -2.28 -2.52 48.27
N THR A 204 -1.81 -1.90 47.18
CA THR A 204 -1.97 -2.45 45.83
C THR A 204 -1.27 -3.82 45.68
N GLY A 205 -0.09 -3.98 46.27
CA GLY A 205 0.63 -5.25 46.31
C GLY A 205 -0.08 -6.32 47.14
N GLU A 206 -0.64 -5.94 48.29
CA GLU A 206 -1.45 -6.82 49.14
C GLU A 206 -2.73 -7.27 48.43
N VAL A 207 -3.44 -6.36 47.75
CA VAL A 207 -4.60 -6.69 46.91
C VAL A 207 -4.22 -7.68 45.82
N ARG A 208 -3.10 -7.45 45.10
CA ARG A 208 -2.63 -8.39 44.08
C ARG A 208 -2.38 -9.78 44.66
N ALA A 209 -1.66 -9.86 45.78
CA ALA A 209 -1.36 -11.14 46.41
C ALA A 209 -2.63 -11.86 46.93
N GLN A 210 -3.61 -11.13 47.45
CA GLN A 210 -4.90 -11.71 47.86
C GLN A 210 -5.70 -12.22 46.67
N VAL A 211 -5.75 -11.46 45.57
CA VAL A 211 -6.40 -11.88 44.33
C VAL A 211 -5.73 -13.13 43.79
N ASP A 212 -4.40 -13.15 43.68
CA ASP A 212 -3.64 -14.33 43.23
C ASP A 212 -3.92 -15.57 44.11
N ALA A 213 -4.00 -15.40 45.43
CA ALA A 213 -4.31 -16.50 46.35
C ALA A 213 -5.74 -17.02 46.20
N GLU A 214 -6.72 -16.15 45.95
CA GLU A 214 -8.11 -16.55 45.72
C GLU A 214 -8.27 -17.26 44.37
N PHE A 215 -7.55 -16.82 43.32
CA PHE A 215 -7.49 -17.53 42.04
C PHE A 215 -6.80 -18.89 42.17
N GLU A 216 -5.71 -19.01 42.92
CA GLU A 216 -5.09 -20.30 43.22
C GLU A 216 -6.04 -21.24 43.98
N ALA A 217 -6.77 -20.72 44.97
CA ALA A 217 -7.77 -21.50 45.70
C ALA A 217 -8.92 -21.96 44.80
N PHE A 218 -9.27 -21.17 43.78
CA PHE A 218 -10.22 -21.57 42.75
C PHE A 218 -9.66 -22.65 41.81
N TYR A 219 -8.40 -22.57 41.41
CA TYR A 219 -7.78 -23.60 40.56
C TYR A 219 -7.58 -24.93 41.29
N LEU A 220 -7.37 -24.89 42.60
CA LEU A 220 -7.21 -26.06 43.47
C LEU A 220 -8.55 -26.63 43.98
N GLN A 221 -9.69 -26.06 43.59
CA GLN A 221 -10.97 -26.38 44.22
C GLN A 221 -11.45 -27.82 43.92
N ASP A 222 -11.71 -28.52 45.02
CA ASP A 222 -12.31 -29.84 45.15
C ASP A 222 -13.73 -29.86 44.52
N PRO A 223 -14.12 -30.89 43.74
CA PRO A 223 -15.44 -30.99 43.09
C PRO A 223 -16.66 -30.92 44.04
N SER A 224 -16.43 -30.90 45.35
CA SER A 224 -17.45 -30.94 46.41
C SER A 224 -17.80 -29.57 47.01
N LYS A 225 -17.07 -28.49 46.71
CA LYS A 225 -17.38 -27.14 47.20
C LYS A 225 -17.87 -26.28 46.04
N GLN A 226 -19.09 -25.73 46.18
CA GLN A 226 -19.63 -24.77 45.21
C GLN A 226 -18.63 -23.63 44.99
N PRO A 227 -18.35 -23.27 43.73
CA PRO A 227 -17.43 -22.19 43.43
C PRO A 227 -18.00 -20.88 43.97
N ARG A 228 -17.15 -20.06 44.58
CA ARG A 228 -17.48 -18.67 44.91
C ARG A 228 -17.44 -17.82 43.63
N THR A 229 -18.23 -18.21 42.63
CA THR A 229 -18.25 -17.64 41.27
C THR A 229 -18.41 -16.12 41.32
N SER A 230 -19.29 -15.60 42.18
CA SER A 230 -19.49 -14.16 42.33
C SER A 230 -18.24 -13.44 42.84
N GLN A 231 -17.54 -14.00 43.82
CA GLN A 231 -16.32 -13.38 44.38
C GLN A 231 -15.19 -13.34 43.36
N ILE A 232 -15.11 -14.33 42.46
CA ILE A 232 -14.07 -14.38 41.43
C ILE A 232 -14.42 -13.42 40.29
N THR A 233 -15.69 -13.31 39.88
CA THR A 233 -16.12 -12.27 38.93
C THR A 233 -15.85 -10.86 39.47
N ASP A 234 -16.10 -10.64 40.76
CA ASP A 234 -15.77 -9.38 41.42
C ASP A 234 -14.24 -9.18 41.48
N ALA A 235 -13.46 -10.25 41.71
CA ALA A 235 -12.00 -10.20 41.66
C ALA A 235 -11.46 -9.91 40.25
N CYS A 236 -12.10 -10.40 39.18
CA CYS A 236 -11.76 -10.03 37.80
C CYS A 236 -11.88 -8.52 37.58
N SER A 237 -12.90 -7.89 38.16
CA SER A 237 -13.07 -6.43 38.09
C SER A 237 -11.91 -5.68 38.78
N VAL A 238 -11.37 -6.24 39.88
CA VAL A 238 -10.17 -5.70 40.54
C VAL A 238 -8.92 -5.86 39.67
N VAL A 239 -8.77 -7.01 38.99
CA VAL A 239 -7.64 -7.27 38.07
C VAL A 239 -7.63 -6.27 36.91
N ASP A 240 -8.81 -5.91 36.39
CA ASP A 240 -8.94 -4.92 35.33
C ASP A 240 -8.47 -3.53 35.76
N VAL A 241 -8.76 -3.15 37.01
CA VAL A 241 -8.26 -1.90 37.60
C VAL A 241 -6.76 -1.98 37.91
N LEU A 242 -6.22 -3.15 38.28
CA LEU A 242 -4.80 -3.36 38.57
C LEU A 242 -3.92 -3.18 37.33
N GLY A 243 -4.38 -3.63 36.16
CA GLY A 243 -3.76 -3.37 34.86
C GLY A 243 -3.57 -4.62 33.99
N LEU A 244 -3.25 -4.39 32.71
CA LEU A 244 -3.12 -5.43 31.68
C LEU A 244 -2.02 -6.47 31.97
N ASP A 245 -0.94 -6.08 32.67
CA ASP A 245 0.16 -6.99 33.00
C ASP A 245 -0.29 -8.11 33.95
N VAL A 246 -1.07 -7.74 34.99
CA VAL A 246 -1.60 -8.69 35.98
C VAL A 246 -2.63 -9.60 35.31
N ARG A 247 -3.49 -9.03 34.47
CA ARG A 247 -4.45 -9.79 33.67
C ARG A 247 -3.74 -10.85 32.81
N THR A 248 -2.69 -10.45 32.10
CA THR A 248 -1.91 -11.35 31.23
C THR A 248 -1.25 -12.47 32.04
N GLN A 249 -0.59 -12.15 33.15
CA GLN A 249 0.04 -13.14 34.03
C GLN A 249 -0.96 -14.16 34.58
N LEU A 250 -2.14 -13.69 34.98
CA LEU A 250 -3.20 -14.54 35.51
C LEU A 250 -3.78 -15.47 34.43
N ILE A 251 -4.04 -14.94 33.24
CA ILE A 251 -4.50 -15.73 32.10
C ILE A 251 -3.44 -16.77 31.71
N GLU A 252 -2.16 -16.39 31.63
CA GLU A 252 -1.07 -17.32 31.31
C GLU A 252 -0.93 -18.44 32.34
N ARG A 253 -1.06 -18.11 33.63
CA ARG A 253 -1.05 -19.10 34.72
C ARG A 253 -2.23 -20.05 34.62
N TYR A 254 -3.43 -19.53 34.40
CA TYR A 254 -4.63 -20.34 34.21
C TYR A 254 -4.49 -21.30 33.04
N VAL A 255 -4.11 -20.79 31.86
CA VAL A 255 -3.88 -21.58 30.66
C VAL A 255 -2.80 -22.64 30.88
N ALA A 256 -1.75 -22.33 31.66
CA ALA A 256 -0.69 -23.29 31.99
C ALA A 256 -1.17 -24.44 32.90
N ILE A 257 -2.14 -24.19 33.79
CA ILE A 257 -2.77 -25.20 34.65
C ILE A 257 -3.69 -26.11 33.83
N GLU A 258 -4.58 -25.54 33.02
CA GLU A 258 -5.49 -26.31 32.15
C GLU A 258 -4.72 -27.19 31.15
N LEU A 259 -3.67 -26.65 30.53
CA LEU A 259 -2.82 -27.39 29.59
C LEU A 259 -1.76 -28.28 30.29
N LYS A 260 -1.77 -28.38 31.63
CA LYS A 260 -0.85 -29.28 32.36
C LYS A 260 -1.15 -30.74 32.05
N GLU A 261 -2.42 -31.11 32.02
CA GLU A 261 -2.85 -32.48 31.67
C GLU A 261 -2.54 -32.80 30.21
N TYR A 262 -2.78 -31.83 29.30
CA TYR A 262 -2.40 -31.95 27.89
C TYR A 262 -0.91 -32.30 27.72
N ARG A 263 -0.02 -31.52 28.36
CA ARG A 263 1.43 -31.76 28.34
C ARG A 263 1.85 -33.08 28.98
N ARG A 264 1.03 -33.64 29.88
CA ARG A 264 1.29 -34.94 30.48
C ARG A 264 0.91 -36.07 29.53
N ILE A 265 -0.24 -35.96 28.86
CA ILE A 265 -0.79 -37.02 28.00
C ILE A 265 -0.10 -37.07 26.64
N PHE A 266 0.23 -35.93 26.04
CA PHE A 266 0.68 -35.85 24.64
C PHE A 266 2.19 -35.60 24.49
N ARG A 267 3.01 -36.19 25.36
CA ARG A 267 4.47 -36.06 25.28
C ARG A 267 5.00 -36.67 23.98
N ALA A 268 6.01 -36.03 23.38
CA ALA A 268 6.64 -36.47 22.14
C ALA A 268 7.33 -37.86 22.19
N ASN A 269 7.40 -38.51 23.35
CA ASN A 269 7.95 -39.86 23.51
C ASN A 269 6.87 -40.94 23.76
N ASP A 270 5.60 -40.54 23.92
CA ASP A 270 4.49 -41.44 24.25
C ASP A 270 3.67 -41.80 22.99
N GLU A 271 3.04 -42.97 22.95
CA GLU A 271 2.20 -43.46 21.84
C GLU A 271 1.04 -42.48 21.53
N ALA A 272 0.49 -41.87 22.58
CA ALA A 272 -0.54 -40.84 22.46
C ALA A 272 -0.04 -39.58 21.74
N GLY A 273 1.27 -39.30 21.81
CA GLY A 273 1.90 -38.13 21.20
C GLY A 273 2.29 -38.30 19.74
N HIS A 274 2.22 -39.51 19.16
CA HIS A 274 2.64 -39.77 17.77
C HIS A 274 1.79 -39.01 16.73
N LEU A 275 2.36 -38.83 15.54
CA LEU A 275 1.73 -38.12 14.42
C LEU A 275 0.36 -38.72 14.02
N ASP A 276 0.20 -40.03 14.12
CA ASP A 276 -1.06 -40.73 13.83
C ASP A 276 -2.23 -40.29 14.73
N ASN A 277 -1.93 -39.83 15.94
CA ASN A 277 -2.92 -39.50 16.96
C ASN A 277 -3.20 -37.99 17.05
N ILE A 278 -2.81 -37.19 16.06
CA ILE A 278 -3.04 -35.73 16.06
C ILE A 278 -4.54 -35.37 16.16
N SER A 279 -5.41 -36.17 15.53
CA SER A 279 -6.87 -36.04 15.67
C SER A 279 -7.34 -36.12 17.14
N ARG A 280 -6.66 -36.92 17.98
CA ARG A 280 -6.97 -37.02 19.41
C ARG A 280 -6.57 -35.76 20.16
N ARG A 281 -5.46 -35.11 19.80
CA ARG A 281 -5.05 -33.80 20.36
C ARG A 281 -6.12 -32.74 20.09
N PHE A 282 -6.62 -32.67 18.86
CA PHE A 282 -7.68 -31.73 18.47
C PHE A 282 -9.01 -32.04 19.15
N ALA A 283 -9.40 -33.31 19.23
CA ALA A 283 -10.62 -33.71 19.96
C ALA A 283 -10.52 -33.39 21.46
N TRP A 284 -9.35 -33.59 22.07
CA TRP A 284 -9.09 -33.23 23.45
C TRP A 284 -9.23 -31.72 23.66
N PHE A 285 -8.61 -30.90 22.81
CA PHE A 285 -8.72 -29.44 22.90
C PHE A 285 -10.16 -28.95 22.71
N ARG A 286 -10.93 -29.53 21.77
CA ARG A 286 -12.35 -29.18 21.60
C ARG A 286 -13.15 -29.46 22.87
N ARG A 287 -12.91 -30.60 23.54
CA ARG A 287 -13.56 -30.93 24.82
C ARG A 287 -13.17 -29.96 25.93
N LEU A 288 -11.88 -29.64 26.03
CA LEU A 288 -11.39 -28.64 26.99
C LEU A 288 -12.08 -27.30 26.76
N LEU A 289 -12.15 -26.83 25.51
CA LEU A 289 -12.79 -25.58 25.16
C LEU A 289 -14.27 -25.57 25.50
N THR A 290 -15.00 -26.67 25.24
CA THR A 290 -16.40 -26.80 25.65
C THR A 290 -16.56 -26.81 27.17
N SER A 291 -15.68 -27.48 27.92
CA SER A 291 -15.70 -27.49 29.40
C SER A 291 -15.46 -26.08 29.93
N HIS A 292 -14.44 -25.39 29.41
CA HIS A 292 -14.12 -24.01 29.76
C HIS A 292 -15.31 -23.08 29.47
N GLU A 293 -15.90 -23.14 28.27
CA GLU A 293 -17.07 -22.32 27.92
C GLU A 293 -18.29 -22.59 28.83
N ALA A 294 -18.46 -23.83 29.31
CA ALA A 294 -19.56 -24.21 30.18
C ALA A 294 -19.34 -23.84 31.67
N GLU A 295 -18.13 -24.07 32.19
CA GLU A 295 -17.81 -23.99 33.62
C GLU A 295 -17.20 -22.63 34.00
N THR A 296 -16.22 -22.15 33.25
CA THR A 296 -15.41 -20.97 33.60
C THR A 296 -15.70 -19.75 32.72
N GLY A 297 -16.38 -19.93 31.58
CA GLY A 297 -16.80 -18.86 30.69
C GLY A 297 -17.76 -17.84 31.32
N LYS A 298 -18.44 -18.21 32.42
CA LYS A 298 -19.28 -17.29 33.21
C LYS A 298 -18.51 -16.49 34.25
N VAL A 299 -17.31 -16.94 34.62
CA VAL A 299 -16.48 -16.34 35.67
C VAL A 299 -15.65 -15.18 35.11
N PHE A 300 -15.09 -15.37 33.92
CA PHE A 300 -14.23 -14.39 33.26
C PHE A 300 -15.03 -13.43 32.37
N PRO A 301 -14.67 -12.14 32.35
CA PRO A 301 -15.23 -11.19 31.38
C PRO A 301 -14.95 -11.63 29.94
N VAL A 302 -15.93 -11.46 29.05
CA VAL A 302 -15.82 -11.81 27.62
C VAL A 302 -14.67 -11.05 26.94
N GLU A 303 -14.36 -9.85 27.43
CA GLU A 303 -13.28 -8.99 26.92
C GLU A 303 -11.89 -9.60 27.09
N TRP A 304 -11.69 -10.48 28.08
CA TRP A 304 -10.40 -11.10 28.33
C TRP A 304 -10.05 -12.15 27.27
N ARG A 305 -11.04 -12.61 26.51
CA ARG A 305 -10.89 -13.59 25.41
C ARG A 305 -9.99 -14.76 25.81
N VAL A 306 -10.21 -15.33 27.00
CA VAL A 306 -9.39 -16.41 27.57
C VAL A 306 -9.32 -17.62 26.63
N SER A 307 -10.39 -17.89 25.87
CA SER A 307 -10.42 -18.92 24.82
C SER A 307 -9.33 -18.73 23.74
N TRP A 308 -9.00 -17.48 23.39
CA TRP A 308 -7.95 -17.17 22.41
C TRP A 308 -6.57 -17.43 22.98
N TRP A 309 -6.35 -17.12 24.25
CA TRP A 309 -5.12 -17.46 24.98
C TRP A 309 -4.92 -18.96 25.12
N LEU A 310 -5.98 -19.70 25.43
CA LEU A 310 -5.97 -21.15 25.51
C LEU A 310 -5.59 -21.77 24.15
N PHE A 311 -6.21 -21.29 23.06
CA PHE A 311 -5.89 -21.73 21.70
C PHE A 311 -4.46 -21.39 21.30
N THR A 312 -4.00 -20.16 21.56
CA THR A 312 -2.65 -19.70 21.19
C THR A 312 -1.56 -20.49 21.88
N LYS A 313 -1.69 -20.76 23.19
CA LYS A 313 -0.73 -21.60 23.91
C LYS A 313 -0.82 -23.07 23.49
N PHE A 314 -2.01 -23.60 23.19
CA PHE A 314 -2.17 -24.94 22.63
C PHE A 314 -1.47 -25.09 21.27
N VAL A 315 -1.65 -24.11 20.37
CA VAL A 315 -0.98 -24.04 19.07
C VAL A 315 0.53 -24.01 19.24
N ALA A 316 1.05 -23.16 20.13
CA ALA A 316 2.48 -23.07 20.39
C ALA A 316 3.08 -24.41 20.87
N ILE A 317 2.47 -25.04 21.88
CA ILE A 317 2.94 -26.34 22.39
C ILE A 317 2.85 -27.41 21.30
N THR A 318 1.74 -27.46 20.56
CA THR A 318 1.54 -28.51 19.57
C THR A 318 2.44 -28.31 18.35
N ARG A 319 2.73 -27.07 17.97
CA ARG A 319 3.72 -26.76 16.92
C ARG A 319 5.11 -27.25 17.32
N ASP A 320 5.53 -26.98 18.55
CA ASP A 320 6.83 -27.41 19.05
C ASP A 320 6.92 -28.94 19.11
N ASP A 321 5.87 -29.60 19.60
CA ASP A 321 5.76 -31.07 19.56
C ASP A 321 5.83 -31.59 18.13
N LEU A 322 5.06 -31.01 17.19
CA LEU A 322 5.06 -31.42 15.79
C LEU A 322 6.43 -31.26 15.16
N SER A 323 7.10 -30.13 15.37
CA SER A 323 8.47 -29.90 14.88
C SER A 323 9.45 -30.98 15.40
N THR A 324 9.36 -31.34 16.68
CA THR A 324 10.20 -32.42 17.24
C THR A 324 9.84 -33.81 16.71
N LEU A 325 8.57 -34.10 16.48
CA LEU A 325 8.12 -35.40 15.96
C LEU A 325 8.46 -35.56 14.48
N LEU A 326 8.24 -34.51 13.70
CA LEU A 326 8.54 -34.42 12.28
C LEU A 326 10.05 -34.56 12.03
N SER A 327 10.89 -33.88 12.83
CA SER A 327 12.34 -34.01 12.73
C SER A 327 12.86 -35.40 13.15
N LYS A 328 12.30 -36.00 14.20
CA LYS A 328 12.63 -37.38 14.60
C LYS A 328 12.20 -38.42 13.57
N ALA A 329 11.05 -38.23 12.95
CA ALA A 329 10.48 -39.15 11.97
C ALA A 329 11.07 -39.00 10.56
N GLY A 330 11.99 -38.04 10.33
CA GLY A 330 12.42 -37.55 9.02
C GLY A 330 12.56 -38.60 7.90
N SER A 331 13.22 -39.74 8.14
CA SER A 331 13.39 -40.80 7.13
C SER A 331 12.34 -41.92 7.16
N SER A 332 11.53 -42.02 8.20
CA SER A 332 10.44 -43.01 8.36
C SER A 332 9.06 -42.44 8.02
N LEU A 333 9.01 -41.19 7.57
CA LEU A 333 7.78 -40.45 7.36
C LEU A 333 7.13 -40.83 6.03
N THR A 334 6.02 -41.56 6.10
CA THR A 334 5.23 -41.88 4.89
C THR A 334 4.50 -40.64 4.40
N LEU A 335 4.51 -40.40 3.09
CA LEU A 335 3.80 -39.30 2.44
C LEU A 335 2.32 -39.21 2.85
N THR A 336 1.64 -40.36 2.95
CA THR A 336 0.23 -40.43 3.33
C THR A 336 -0.01 -39.96 4.75
N LEU A 337 0.92 -40.24 5.66
CA LEU A 337 0.86 -39.77 7.05
C LEU A 337 1.12 -38.27 7.14
N LEU A 338 2.13 -37.76 6.41
CA LEU A 338 2.43 -36.32 6.38
C LEU A 338 1.24 -35.52 5.86
N LEU A 339 0.69 -35.93 4.70
CA LEU A 339 -0.42 -35.23 4.07
C LEU A 339 -1.69 -35.34 4.89
N GLY A 340 -1.98 -36.53 5.46
CA GLY A 340 -3.14 -36.75 6.32
C GLY A 340 -3.08 -35.90 7.60
N THR A 341 -1.92 -35.79 8.23
CA THR A 341 -1.73 -34.98 9.46
C THR A 341 -1.75 -33.47 9.17
N LEU A 342 -1.17 -33.04 8.06
CA LEU A 342 -1.25 -31.65 7.59
C LEU A 342 -2.69 -31.25 7.25
N GLN A 343 -3.42 -32.11 6.54
CA GLN A 343 -4.83 -31.88 6.25
C GLN A 343 -5.67 -31.75 7.54
N GLN A 344 -5.49 -32.66 8.50
CA GLN A 344 -6.19 -32.57 9.79
C GLN A 344 -5.86 -31.29 10.56
N THR A 345 -4.61 -30.81 10.47
CA THR A 345 -4.16 -29.58 11.12
C THR A 345 -4.79 -28.35 10.48
N THR A 346 -4.75 -28.25 9.15
CA THR A 346 -5.35 -27.12 8.40
C THR A 346 -6.87 -27.07 8.54
N GLU A 347 -7.55 -28.23 8.54
CA GLU A 347 -8.98 -28.31 8.82
C GLU A 347 -9.34 -27.83 10.22
N PHE A 348 -8.52 -28.18 11.22
CA PHE A 348 -8.70 -27.72 12.60
C PHE A 348 -8.50 -26.21 12.73
N GLU A 349 -7.44 -25.65 12.13
CA GLU A 349 -7.17 -24.21 12.09
C GLU A 349 -8.32 -23.44 11.41
N SER A 350 -8.84 -23.96 10.29
CA SER A 350 -10.00 -23.39 9.60
C SER A 350 -11.28 -23.48 10.43
N ALA A 351 -11.52 -24.60 11.12
CA ALA A 351 -12.69 -24.75 11.99
C ALA A 351 -12.66 -23.76 13.16
N MET A 352 -11.47 -23.50 13.72
CA MET A 352 -11.28 -22.57 14.82
C MET A 352 -11.43 -21.10 14.40
N SER A 353 -10.81 -20.69 13.29
CA SER A 353 -11.03 -19.34 12.73
C SER A 353 -12.50 -19.09 12.37
N LYS A 354 -13.22 -20.08 11.83
CA LYS A 354 -14.67 -20.00 11.59
C LYS A 354 -15.49 -19.86 12.87
N LYS A 355 -15.10 -20.53 13.97
CA LYS A 355 -15.81 -20.45 15.25
C LYS A 355 -15.79 -19.03 15.83
N TRP A 356 -14.65 -18.33 15.71
CA TRP A 356 -14.47 -16.99 16.28
C TRP A 356 -14.64 -15.84 15.29
N ALA A 357 -14.92 -16.14 14.01
CA ALA A 357 -15.05 -15.17 12.93
C ALA A 357 -13.89 -14.14 12.86
N ALA A 358 -12.68 -14.60 13.22
CA ALA A 358 -11.46 -13.80 13.26
C ALA A 358 -10.35 -14.54 12.51
N SER A 359 -9.42 -13.80 11.92
CA SER A 359 -8.29 -14.41 11.25
C SER A 359 -7.39 -15.10 12.27
N LEU A 360 -6.73 -16.19 11.84
CA LEU A 360 -5.86 -16.96 12.74
C LEU A 360 -4.69 -16.11 13.26
N ASP A 361 -4.15 -15.23 12.41
CA ASP A 361 -3.09 -14.30 12.78
C ASP A 361 -3.53 -13.27 13.83
N GLU A 362 -4.75 -12.72 13.73
CA GLU A 362 -5.31 -11.82 14.74
C GLU A 362 -5.47 -12.51 16.10
N ILE A 363 -5.90 -13.78 16.10
CA ILE A 363 -6.06 -14.57 17.33
C ILE A 363 -4.69 -14.81 17.99
N LEU A 364 -3.70 -15.23 17.19
CA LEU A 364 -2.35 -15.49 17.68
C LEU A 364 -1.62 -14.21 18.12
N SER A 365 -1.85 -13.07 17.44
CA SER A 365 -1.24 -11.80 17.79
C SER A 365 -1.88 -11.16 19.03
N ALA A 366 -3.20 -11.30 19.20
CA ALA A 366 -3.91 -10.73 20.34
C ALA A 366 -3.61 -11.45 21.67
N ALA A 367 -3.22 -12.72 21.59
CA ALA A 367 -2.99 -13.59 22.73
C ALA A 367 -1.53 -14.04 22.89
N SER A 368 -0.59 -13.38 22.21
CA SER A 368 0.85 -13.56 22.41
C SER A 368 1.51 -12.29 22.93
N SER A 369 2.56 -12.49 23.72
CA SER A 369 3.47 -11.40 24.09
C SER A 369 4.24 -10.94 22.84
N PRO A 370 4.48 -9.64 22.65
CA PRO A 370 5.15 -9.08 21.48
C PRO A 370 6.58 -9.63 21.23
N ALA A 371 7.16 -10.35 22.19
CA ALA A 371 8.50 -10.94 22.08
C ALA A 371 8.56 -12.26 21.29
N ALA A 372 7.45 -12.98 21.10
CA ALA A 372 7.42 -14.25 20.38
C ALA A 372 6.09 -14.43 19.62
N PRO A 373 6.00 -14.02 18.35
CA PRO A 373 4.80 -14.27 17.55
C PRO A 373 4.63 -15.78 17.36
N VAL A 374 3.53 -16.31 17.87
CA VAL A 374 3.17 -17.71 17.63
C VAL A 374 2.79 -17.82 16.15
N GLN A 375 3.45 -18.73 15.45
CA GLN A 375 3.15 -19.06 14.06
C GLN A 375 2.07 -20.16 14.03
N PRO A 376 1.31 -20.28 12.93
CA PRO A 376 0.36 -21.39 12.77
C PRO A 376 1.07 -22.75 12.88
N MET A 377 0.31 -23.78 13.26
CA MET A 377 0.81 -25.14 13.38
C MET A 377 1.26 -25.70 12.03
N SER A 378 0.60 -25.27 10.94
CA SER A 378 0.92 -25.63 9.55
C SER A 378 2.35 -25.24 9.13
N SER A 379 2.91 -24.16 9.67
CA SER A 379 4.30 -23.75 9.39
C SER A 379 5.34 -24.79 9.84
N ALA A 380 5.03 -25.62 10.86
CA ALA A 380 5.94 -26.68 11.30
C ALA A 380 6.17 -27.77 10.23
N PHE A 381 5.29 -27.88 9.23
CA PHE A 381 5.37 -28.90 8.18
C PHE A 381 6.16 -28.44 6.95
N GLU A 382 6.38 -27.13 6.78
CA GLU A 382 7.09 -26.58 5.62
C GLU A 382 8.50 -27.17 5.42
N PRO A 383 9.34 -27.35 6.46
CA PRO A 383 10.69 -27.87 6.27
C PRO A 383 10.72 -29.33 5.81
N HIS A 384 9.60 -30.06 5.86
CA HIS A 384 9.54 -31.49 5.56
C HIS A 384 8.67 -31.79 4.34
N LEU A 385 8.14 -30.76 3.66
CA LEU A 385 7.38 -30.89 2.43
C LEU A 385 8.22 -31.37 1.24
N TRP A 386 9.56 -31.45 1.38
CA TRP A 386 10.44 -32.04 0.37
C TRP A 386 10.07 -33.50 0.05
N ILE A 387 9.54 -34.27 1.01
CA ILE A 387 9.10 -35.66 0.79
C ILE A 387 7.92 -35.70 -0.20
N TYR A 388 7.04 -34.70 -0.12
CA TYR A 388 5.96 -34.54 -1.09
C TYR A 388 6.52 -34.20 -2.47
N VAL A 389 7.46 -33.27 -2.54
CA VAL A 389 8.15 -32.86 -3.77
C VAL A 389 8.84 -34.06 -4.44
N GLU A 390 9.56 -34.89 -3.69
CA GLU A 390 10.18 -36.13 -4.21
C GLU A 390 9.17 -37.18 -4.69
N ALA A 391 8.06 -37.34 -3.97
CA ALA A 391 7.00 -38.23 -4.41
C ALA A 391 6.37 -37.77 -5.73
N GLN A 392 6.24 -36.46 -5.93
CA GLN A 392 5.80 -35.90 -7.21
C GLN A 392 6.84 -36.08 -8.33
N ASP A 393 8.15 -35.96 -8.02
CA ASP A 393 9.23 -36.27 -8.99
C ASP A 393 9.11 -37.72 -9.48
N LYS A 394 8.90 -38.66 -8.56
CA LYS A 394 8.75 -40.08 -8.88
C LYS A 394 7.47 -40.38 -9.65
N ALA A 395 6.33 -39.80 -9.25
CA ALA A 395 5.06 -39.97 -9.97
C ALA A 395 5.14 -39.45 -11.41
N LEU A 396 5.81 -38.30 -11.62
CA LEU A 396 6.09 -37.77 -12.95
C LEU A 396 7.01 -38.68 -13.76
N ALA A 397 8.04 -39.25 -13.13
CA ALA A 397 8.94 -40.22 -13.76
C ALA A 397 8.19 -41.44 -14.27
N ASP A 398 7.33 -42.04 -13.44
CA ASP A 398 6.58 -43.24 -13.77
C ASP A 398 5.55 -42.98 -14.89
N MET A 399 4.86 -41.84 -14.84
CA MET A 399 3.92 -41.43 -15.90
C MET A 399 4.65 -41.23 -17.24
N LEU A 400 5.79 -40.53 -17.24
CA LEU A 400 6.55 -40.30 -18.46
C LEU A 400 7.25 -41.57 -18.98
N ALA A 401 7.62 -42.50 -18.11
CA ALA A 401 8.17 -43.81 -18.50
C ALA A 401 7.14 -44.67 -19.24
N LEU A 402 5.86 -44.60 -18.85
CA LEU A 402 4.74 -45.27 -19.53
C LEU A 402 4.64 -44.84 -21.01
N HIS A 403 4.84 -43.55 -21.27
CA HIS A 403 4.74 -42.94 -22.60
C HIS A 403 6.03 -43.06 -23.44
N ARG A 404 7.18 -43.34 -22.82
CA ARG A 404 8.49 -43.47 -23.51
C ARG A 404 8.77 -44.88 -24.05
N ASN A 405 8.06 -45.91 -23.60
CA ASN A 405 8.36 -47.29 -23.95
C ASN A 405 7.90 -47.65 -25.39
N PRO A 406 8.78 -48.09 -26.30
CA PRO A 406 8.43 -48.31 -27.71
C PRO A 406 7.42 -49.46 -27.95
N LYS A 407 7.15 -50.32 -26.97
CA LYS A 407 6.16 -51.42 -27.11
C LYS A 407 4.71 -50.94 -27.12
N THR A 408 4.42 -49.75 -26.59
CA THR A 408 3.09 -49.09 -26.67
C THR A 408 2.95 -48.19 -27.90
N ARG A 409 4.03 -47.94 -28.67
CA ARG A 409 3.97 -47.20 -29.96
C ARG A 409 3.22 -47.94 -31.07
N GLY A 410 2.96 -49.23 -30.92
CA GLY A 410 2.08 -49.99 -31.83
C GLY A 410 0.62 -49.52 -31.81
N SER A 411 0.23 -48.65 -30.87
CA SER A 411 -1.09 -48.03 -30.79
C SER A 411 -1.13 -46.62 -31.40
N LEU A 412 -0.18 -46.26 -32.28
CA LEU A 412 -0.31 -45.05 -33.11
C LEU A 412 -1.15 -45.30 -34.38
N ASP A 413 -1.36 -46.56 -34.77
CA ASP A 413 -2.25 -46.94 -35.89
C ASP A 413 -3.75 -46.91 -35.52
N ALA A 414 -4.09 -46.75 -34.24
CA ALA A 414 -5.48 -46.67 -33.79
C ALA A 414 -6.06 -45.24 -33.80
N ALA A 415 -5.22 -44.21 -33.99
CA ALA A 415 -5.65 -42.81 -34.01
C ALA A 415 -6.26 -42.37 -35.37
N THR A 416 -6.25 -43.25 -36.37
CA THR A 416 -6.82 -42.98 -37.71
C THR A 416 -8.31 -43.36 -37.83
N ARG A 417 -8.99 -43.71 -36.73
CA ARG A 417 -10.45 -43.87 -36.72
C ARG A 417 -11.12 -42.69 -36.02
N PRO A 418 -12.11 -42.03 -36.65
CA PRO A 418 -12.96 -41.07 -35.95
C PRO A 418 -13.85 -41.87 -34.99
N SER A 419 -13.41 -42.02 -33.74
CA SER A 419 -14.24 -42.62 -32.71
C SER A 419 -15.28 -41.60 -32.26
N THR A 420 -16.50 -41.85 -32.70
CA THR A 420 -17.74 -41.27 -32.18
C THR A 420 -17.81 -41.37 -30.66
N ALA A 421 -18.19 -40.25 -30.03
CA ALA A 421 -18.90 -40.14 -28.76
C ALA A 421 -18.27 -40.78 -27.51
N GLY A 422 -17.94 -39.93 -26.54
CA GLY A 422 -18.08 -40.26 -25.12
C GLY A 422 -16.80 -40.14 -24.30
N SER A 423 -16.85 -39.22 -23.32
CA SER A 423 -16.06 -39.20 -22.09
C SER A 423 -14.57 -38.84 -22.16
N THR A 424 -14.27 -37.55 -22.08
CA THR A 424 -13.47 -36.96 -20.97
C THR A 424 -13.91 -35.49 -20.79
N PRO A 425 -14.24 -35.01 -19.57
CA PRO A 425 -14.53 -33.60 -19.36
C PRO A 425 -13.20 -32.83 -19.27
N ARG A 426 -12.84 -32.13 -20.35
CA ARG A 426 -11.68 -31.23 -20.38
C ARG A 426 -12.10 -29.86 -19.86
N VAL A 427 -11.85 -29.58 -18.58
CA VAL A 427 -11.89 -28.21 -18.05
C VAL A 427 -10.78 -27.43 -18.74
N SER A 428 -11.20 -26.59 -19.69
CA SER A 428 -10.32 -25.69 -20.44
C SER A 428 -10.26 -24.38 -19.65
N LEU A 429 -9.07 -23.92 -19.29
CA LEU A 429 -8.85 -22.66 -18.57
C LEU A 429 -8.84 -21.44 -19.52
N SER A 430 -9.72 -21.45 -20.51
CA SER A 430 -10.06 -20.31 -21.37
C SER A 430 -11.29 -20.69 -22.19
N ALA A 431 -12.39 -19.99 -21.95
CA ALA A 431 -13.53 -19.97 -22.84
C ALA A 431 -13.28 -18.85 -23.83
N ASP A 432 -12.93 -19.20 -25.06
CA ASP A 432 -13.29 -18.40 -26.23
C ASP A 432 -13.38 -19.32 -27.46
N ASP A 433 -14.50 -19.16 -28.14
CA ASP A 433 -15.05 -19.97 -29.22
C ASP A 433 -14.70 -19.30 -30.56
N HIS A 434 -13.79 -19.89 -31.35
CA HIS A 434 -13.68 -19.66 -32.79
C HIS A 434 -13.10 -20.89 -33.50
N GLY A 435 -13.96 -21.68 -34.16
CA GLY A 435 -13.91 -21.94 -35.61
C GLY A 435 -12.69 -22.57 -36.30
N GLU A 436 -11.69 -23.15 -35.64
CA GLU A 436 -10.60 -23.90 -36.32
C GLU A 436 -10.53 -25.37 -35.87
N SER A 437 -10.25 -26.27 -36.82
CA SER A 437 -10.04 -27.69 -36.58
C SER A 437 -8.98 -27.88 -35.50
N LYS A 438 -9.40 -28.23 -34.28
CA LYS A 438 -8.51 -28.37 -33.13
C LYS A 438 -7.34 -29.28 -33.49
N PRO A 439 -6.09 -28.79 -33.45
CA PRO A 439 -4.94 -29.55 -33.89
C PRO A 439 -4.88 -30.84 -33.06
N ILE A 440 -4.74 -31.97 -33.76
CA ILE A 440 -4.52 -33.25 -33.11
C ILE A 440 -3.15 -33.17 -32.44
N VAL A 441 -3.13 -33.29 -31.12
CA VAL A 441 -1.93 -33.23 -30.27
C VAL A 441 -1.75 -34.59 -29.62
N MET A 442 -0.51 -34.96 -29.31
CA MET A 442 -0.24 -36.23 -28.63
C MET A 442 -0.92 -36.28 -27.25
N PRO A 443 -1.67 -37.34 -26.91
CA PRO A 443 -2.34 -37.46 -25.61
C PRO A 443 -1.41 -37.32 -24.39
N SER A 444 -0.15 -37.71 -24.54
CA SER A 444 0.87 -37.61 -23.49
C SER A 444 1.16 -36.17 -23.04
N SER A 445 1.04 -35.16 -23.92
CA SER A 445 1.24 -33.77 -23.50
C SER A 445 0.03 -33.24 -22.73
N THR A 446 -1.19 -33.65 -23.12
CA THR A 446 -2.41 -33.26 -22.40
C THR A 446 -2.50 -33.86 -21.00
N GLU A 447 -2.07 -35.11 -20.81
CA GLU A 447 -2.01 -35.76 -19.50
C GLU A 447 -0.95 -35.10 -18.59
N LEU A 448 0.22 -34.74 -19.14
CA LEU A 448 1.29 -34.06 -18.39
C LEU A 448 0.83 -32.73 -17.81
N PHE A 449 0.22 -31.86 -18.64
CA PHE A 449 -0.24 -30.55 -18.18
C PHE A 449 -1.47 -30.63 -17.26
N TYR A 450 -2.35 -31.62 -17.45
CA TYR A 450 -3.44 -31.88 -16.50
C TYR A 450 -2.88 -32.26 -15.12
N PHE A 451 -1.88 -33.14 -15.09
CA PHE A 451 -1.21 -33.55 -13.86
C PHE A 451 -0.47 -32.37 -13.19
N TYR A 452 0.19 -31.50 -13.97
CA TYR A 452 0.79 -30.26 -13.44
C TYR A 452 -0.24 -29.32 -12.82
N ALA A 453 -1.38 -29.11 -13.47
CA ALA A 453 -2.44 -28.26 -12.94
C ALA A 453 -3.01 -28.83 -11.62
N GLN A 454 -3.24 -30.15 -11.55
CA GLN A 454 -3.72 -30.82 -10.35
C GLN A 454 -2.71 -30.72 -9.19
N ASN A 455 -1.43 -30.98 -9.46
CA ASN A 455 -0.38 -30.87 -8.45
C ASN A 455 -0.17 -29.44 -7.97
N LEU A 456 -0.26 -28.46 -8.86
CA LEU A 456 -0.19 -27.05 -8.52
C LEU A 456 -1.32 -26.66 -7.58
N GLU A 457 -2.55 -27.09 -7.86
CA GLU A 457 -3.71 -26.79 -7.00
C GLU A 457 -3.61 -27.48 -5.64
N GLN A 458 -3.11 -28.72 -5.61
CA GLN A 458 -2.88 -29.45 -4.36
C GLN A 458 -1.77 -28.81 -3.52
N CYS A 459 -0.65 -28.41 -4.13
CA CYS A 459 0.43 -27.72 -3.43
C CYS A 459 0.00 -26.37 -2.89
N ALA A 460 -0.73 -25.58 -3.68
CA ALA A 460 -1.21 -24.28 -3.26
C ALA A 460 -2.18 -24.34 -2.06
N LYS A 461 -2.84 -25.49 -1.84
CA LYS A 461 -3.67 -25.72 -0.64
C LYS A 461 -2.83 -26.07 0.60
N LEU A 462 -1.61 -26.56 0.42
CA LEU A 462 -0.74 -27.07 1.49
C LEU A 462 0.34 -26.06 1.89
N SER A 463 0.93 -25.35 0.93
CA SER A 463 1.98 -24.35 1.13
C SER A 463 2.09 -23.41 -0.08
N THR A 464 2.32 -22.12 0.19
CA THR A 464 2.54 -21.08 -0.84
C THR A 464 4.00 -20.66 -1.00
N ASP A 465 4.89 -21.25 -0.20
CA ASP A 465 6.25 -20.76 0.01
C ASP A 465 7.27 -21.68 -0.67
N GLN A 466 8.25 -22.21 0.06
CA GLN A 466 9.39 -22.94 -0.50
C GLN A 466 8.99 -24.21 -1.26
N ALA A 467 8.00 -24.95 -0.78
CA ALA A 467 7.60 -26.20 -1.41
C ALA A 467 6.97 -26.01 -2.80
N LEU A 468 6.27 -24.89 -3.02
CA LEU A 468 5.72 -24.53 -4.32
C LEU A 468 6.84 -24.17 -5.30
N PHE A 469 7.89 -23.50 -4.82
CA PHE A 469 9.08 -23.21 -5.61
C PHE A 469 9.84 -24.49 -5.99
N ASP A 470 9.97 -25.44 -5.07
CA ASP A 470 10.63 -26.72 -5.33
C ASP A 470 9.82 -27.58 -6.33
N LEU A 471 8.48 -27.57 -6.23
CA LEU A 471 7.60 -28.19 -7.23
C LEU A 471 7.78 -27.57 -8.62
N TYR A 472 7.87 -26.24 -8.69
CA TYR A 472 8.16 -25.54 -9.94
C TYR A 472 9.51 -25.98 -10.54
N GLY A 473 10.54 -26.18 -9.71
CA GLY A 473 11.83 -26.73 -10.13
C GLY A 473 11.70 -28.13 -10.76
N ILE A 474 10.84 -28.99 -10.20
CA ILE A 474 10.53 -30.32 -10.76
C ILE A 474 9.79 -30.20 -12.10
N GLN A 475 8.75 -29.37 -12.18
CA GLN A 475 8.00 -29.18 -13.42
C GLN A 475 8.91 -28.69 -14.55
N LYS A 476 9.84 -27.78 -14.23
CA LYS A 476 10.88 -27.30 -15.16
C LYS A 476 11.79 -28.43 -15.64
N LYS A 477 12.30 -29.26 -14.73
CA LYS A 477 13.14 -30.43 -15.04
C LYS A 477 12.40 -31.40 -15.98
N TRP A 478 11.14 -31.72 -15.70
CA TRP A 478 10.38 -32.68 -16.50
C TRP A 478 9.95 -32.13 -17.86
N LEU A 479 9.68 -30.82 -17.99
CA LEU A 479 9.48 -30.19 -19.30
C LEU A 479 10.72 -30.32 -20.19
N LYS A 480 11.93 -30.12 -19.65
CA LYS A 480 13.18 -30.36 -20.39
C LYS A 480 13.33 -31.83 -20.80
N ILE A 481 13.06 -32.76 -19.89
CA ILE A 481 13.13 -34.20 -20.17
C ILE A 481 12.10 -34.62 -21.22
N TYR A 482 10.92 -34.00 -21.22
CA TYR A 482 9.88 -34.23 -22.23
C TYR A 482 10.26 -33.68 -23.60
N ALA A 483 10.91 -32.50 -23.67
CA ALA A 483 11.42 -31.94 -24.92
C ALA A 483 12.62 -32.73 -25.48
N GLY A 484 13.40 -33.38 -24.61
CA GLY A 484 14.62 -34.11 -24.97
C GLY A 484 14.48 -35.14 -26.10
N PRO A 485 13.49 -36.05 -26.09
CA PRO A 485 13.24 -37.00 -27.19
C PRO A 485 12.87 -36.38 -28.53
N PHE A 486 12.36 -35.14 -28.54
CA PHE A 486 12.01 -34.41 -29.77
C PHE A 486 13.17 -33.54 -30.28
N LEU A 487 14.11 -33.16 -29.40
CA LEU A 487 15.31 -32.41 -29.74
C LEU A 487 16.22 -33.05 -30.82
N PRO A 488 16.42 -34.39 -30.89
CA PRO A 488 17.21 -35.02 -31.95
C PRO A 488 16.59 -34.88 -33.36
N LEU A 489 15.37 -34.35 -33.48
CA LEU A 489 14.83 -33.91 -34.78
C LEU A 489 15.43 -32.57 -35.25
N SER A 490 16.07 -31.81 -34.35
CA SER A 490 16.70 -30.50 -34.63
C SER A 490 18.22 -30.55 -34.83
N ASP A 491 18.90 -31.53 -34.22
CA ASP A 491 20.36 -31.67 -34.36
C ASP A 491 20.70 -32.44 -35.64
N SER A 492 21.33 -31.73 -36.58
CA SER A 492 21.85 -32.23 -37.86
C SER A 492 22.82 -33.43 -37.76
N SER A 493 23.15 -33.94 -36.57
CA SER A 493 24.22 -34.91 -36.32
C SER A 493 23.75 -36.36 -36.11
N TYR A 494 22.44 -36.63 -36.08
CA TYR A 494 21.88 -37.99 -36.02
C TYR A 494 20.89 -38.34 -37.15
N PHE A 495 20.90 -37.58 -38.25
CA PHE A 495 20.50 -38.16 -39.53
C PHE A 495 21.65 -39.06 -40.00
N PRO A 496 21.46 -40.37 -40.19
CA PRO A 496 22.45 -41.17 -40.89
C PRO A 496 22.61 -40.56 -42.29
N ARG A 497 23.72 -39.85 -42.53
CA ARG A 497 24.23 -39.69 -43.89
C ARG A 497 24.50 -41.07 -44.47
N PRO A 498 24.44 -41.17 -45.80
CA PRO A 498 23.48 -41.96 -46.54
C PRO A 498 23.56 -43.45 -46.19
N HIS A 499 22.47 -44.19 -46.45
CA HIS A 499 22.53 -45.64 -46.61
C HIS A 499 23.82 -46.05 -47.32
N THR A 500 24.77 -46.62 -46.58
CA THR A 500 25.91 -47.30 -47.14
C THR A 500 25.37 -48.51 -47.88
N LEU A 501 25.33 -48.40 -49.22
CA LEU A 501 25.55 -49.48 -50.17
C LEU A 501 24.78 -50.78 -49.89
N THR A 502 23.45 -50.74 -50.02
CA THR A 502 22.70 -51.88 -50.54
C THR A 502 21.88 -51.46 -51.74
N ARG A 503 22.51 -51.62 -52.91
CA ARG A 503 21.94 -51.85 -54.25
C ARG A 503 20.68 -51.04 -54.64
N LYS A 504 20.90 -50.05 -55.51
CA LYS A 504 20.04 -49.67 -56.66
C LYS A 504 18.57 -50.13 -56.57
N SER A 505 17.69 -49.24 -56.14
CA SER A 505 16.48 -48.90 -56.91
C SER A 505 16.33 -47.39 -56.92
N LEU A 506 15.79 -46.87 -58.01
CA LEU A 506 15.72 -45.46 -58.37
C LEU A 506 14.43 -44.81 -57.82
N ASP A 507 13.97 -45.24 -56.65
CA ASP A 507 12.74 -44.73 -56.04
C ASP A 507 13.08 -43.86 -54.82
N THR A 508 13.11 -42.55 -55.04
CA THR A 508 12.92 -41.51 -54.02
C THR A 508 11.55 -41.70 -53.37
N HIS A 509 11.48 -42.58 -52.37
CA HIS A 509 10.24 -42.84 -51.65
C HIS A 509 10.08 -41.80 -50.53
N PHE A 510 9.12 -40.89 -50.71
CA PHE A 510 8.59 -40.03 -49.66
C PHE A 510 7.96 -40.91 -48.56
N ASP A 511 8.42 -40.80 -47.31
CA ASP A 511 7.82 -41.51 -46.16
C ASP A 511 6.67 -40.68 -45.56
N ALA A 512 5.46 -40.93 -46.06
CA ALA A 512 4.24 -40.29 -45.58
C ALA A 512 3.91 -40.56 -44.09
N ALA A 513 4.52 -41.57 -43.46
CA ALA A 513 4.34 -41.84 -42.04
C ALA A 513 5.26 -40.96 -41.16
N GLU A 514 6.49 -40.75 -41.60
CA GLU A 514 7.44 -39.85 -40.94
C GLU A 514 6.99 -38.37 -41.05
N PHE A 515 6.46 -37.97 -42.20
CA PHE A 515 5.93 -36.63 -42.40
C PHE A 515 4.71 -36.32 -41.50
N ARG A 516 3.73 -37.23 -41.41
CA ARG A 516 2.57 -37.10 -40.50
C ARG A 516 2.99 -37.07 -39.03
N ARG A 517 4.00 -37.86 -38.66
CA ARG A 517 4.57 -37.86 -37.31
C ARG A 517 5.21 -36.51 -36.99
N THR A 518 5.91 -35.90 -37.93
CA THR A 518 6.52 -34.58 -37.76
C THR A 518 5.47 -33.48 -37.63
N CYS A 519 4.36 -33.55 -38.40
CA CYS A 519 3.21 -32.65 -38.25
C CYS A 519 2.58 -32.74 -36.84
N LEU A 520 2.42 -33.96 -36.30
CA LEU A 520 1.94 -34.16 -34.93
C LEU A 520 2.90 -33.58 -33.89
N VAL A 521 4.22 -33.66 -34.12
CA VAL A 521 5.23 -33.05 -33.24
C VAL A 521 5.16 -31.53 -33.29
N VAL A 522 4.97 -30.91 -34.46
CA VAL A 522 4.77 -29.46 -34.62
C VAL A 522 3.56 -29.00 -33.78
N ASN A 523 2.41 -29.63 -33.97
CA ASN A 523 1.19 -29.31 -33.21
C ASN A 523 1.39 -29.50 -31.70
N THR A 524 2.12 -30.55 -31.31
CA THR A 524 2.39 -30.84 -29.90
C THR A 524 3.38 -29.84 -29.29
N ALA A 525 4.41 -29.42 -30.02
CA ALA A 525 5.40 -28.44 -29.56
C ALA A 525 4.78 -27.04 -29.40
N ASP A 526 3.95 -26.62 -30.35
CA ASP A 526 3.18 -25.37 -30.27
C ASP A 526 2.22 -25.39 -29.07
N TYR A 527 1.47 -26.48 -28.88
CA TYR A 527 0.63 -26.67 -27.71
C TYR A 527 1.42 -26.58 -26.40
N CYS A 528 2.54 -27.30 -26.29
CA CYS A 528 3.39 -27.27 -25.09
C CYS A 528 3.96 -25.88 -24.80
N GLN A 529 4.33 -25.11 -25.84
CA GLN A 529 4.85 -23.75 -25.69
C GLN A 529 3.78 -22.79 -25.16
N ARG A 530 2.56 -22.86 -25.71
CA ARG A 530 1.43 -22.03 -25.24
C ARG A 530 1.01 -22.41 -23.82
N THR A 531 0.83 -23.70 -23.54
CA THR A 531 0.42 -24.16 -22.21
C THR A 531 1.50 -23.96 -21.14
N ALA A 532 2.79 -23.97 -21.50
CA ALA A 532 3.87 -23.61 -20.57
C ALA A 532 3.81 -22.14 -20.13
N LEU A 533 3.38 -21.22 -21.01
CA LEU A 533 3.16 -19.81 -20.64
C LEU A 533 1.98 -19.69 -19.65
N GLU A 534 0.85 -20.33 -19.95
CA GLU A 534 -0.30 -20.33 -19.04
C GLU A 534 0.04 -20.94 -17.66
N LEU A 535 0.91 -21.95 -17.62
CA LEU A 535 1.38 -22.54 -16.39
C LEU A 535 2.26 -21.56 -15.59
N GLU A 536 3.15 -20.83 -16.25
CA GLU A 536 3.99 -19.80 -15.60
C GLU A 536 3.14 -18.74 -14.91
N ASP A 537 2.11 -18.23 -15.60
CA ASP A 537 1.21 -17.20 -15.07
C ASP A 537 0.42 -17.73 -13.86
N LYS A 538 -0.12 -18.96 -13.95
CA LYS A 538 -0.83 -19.62 -12.83
C LYS A 538 0.05 -19.86 -11.61
N ILE A 539 1.35 -20.13 -11.81
CA ILE A 539 2.31 -20.27 -10.70
C ILE A 539 2.59 -18.91 -10.07
N LYS A 540 2.77 -17.85 -10.88
CA LYS A 540 3.00 -16.48 -10.38
C LYS A 540 1.81 -15.92 -9.61
N GLU A 541 0.59 -16.28 -9.96
CA GLU A 541 -0.62 -15.91 -9.20
C GLU A 541 -0.63 -16.51 -7.79
N LYS A 542 -0.13 -17.74 -7.63
CA LYS A 542 -0.27 -18.53 -6.40
C LYS A 542 0.94 -18.48 -5.47
N ILE A 543 2.12 -18.10 -5.96
CA ILE A 543 3.35 -18.05 -5.16
C ILE A 543 3.48 -16.75 -4.37
N ALA A 544 4.09 -16.83 -3.18
CA ALA A 544 4.41 -15.66 -2.37
C ALA A 544 5.29 -14.66 -3.15
N GLU A 545 5.09 -13.37 -2.87
CA GLU A 545 5.69 -12.24 -3.61
C GLU A 545 7.22 -12.32 -3.72
N ARG A 546 7.88 -12.92 -2.73
CA ARG A 546 9.34 -13.09 -2.63
C ARG A 546 9.95 -13.98 -3.72
N PHE A 547 9.16 -14.88 -4.31
CA PHE A 547 9.64 -15.84 -5.32
C PHE A 547 9.11 -15.53 -6.72
N LYS A 548 8.19 -14.58 -6.88
CA LYS A 548 7.57 -14.24 -8.19
C LYS A 548 8.61 -13.85 -9.25
N GLU A 549 9.65 -13.12 -8.87
CA GLU A 549 10.72 -12.71 -9.79
C GLU A 549 11.62 -13.86 -10.25
N LYS A 550 11.65 -14.99 -9.52
CA LYS A 550 12.50 -16.16 -9.82
C LYS A 550 11.79 -17.23 -10.65
N VAL A 551 10.48 -17.09 -10.87
CA VAL A 551 9.66 -18.03 -11.65
C VAL A 551 9.66 -17.58 -13.11
N THR A 552 10.35 -18.33 -13.97
CA THR A 552 10.44 -18.08 -15.42
C THR A 552 10.72 -19.38 -16.19
N LEU A 553 9.80 -19.78 -17.07
CA LEU A 553 9.89 -20.98 -17.92
C LEU A 553 10.43 -20.69 -19.33
N GLN A 554 11.07 -19.53 -19.52
CA GLN A 554 11.51 -19.07 -20.84
C GLN A 554 12.45 -20.07 -21.54
N MET A 555 13.41 -20.64 -20.80
CA MET A 555 14.36 -21.63 -21.35
C MET A 555 13.65 -22.88 -21.89
N GLU A 556 12.60 -23.34 -21.21
CA GLU A 556 11.81 -24.50 -21.63
C GLU A 556 10.96 -24.18 -22.86
N ARG A 557 10.42 -22.96 -22.94
CA ARG A 557 9.70 -22.47 -24.11
C ARG A 557 10.63 -22.37 -25.32
N ASP A 558 11.85 -21.89 -25.13
CA ASP A 558 12.87 -21.80 -26.17
C ASP A 558 13.27 -23.20 -26.68
N LEU A 559 13.30 -24.22 -25.79
CA LEU A 559 13.49 -25.62 -26.20
C LEU A 559 12.35 -26.12 -27.09
N PHE A 560 11.09 -25.85 -26.75
CA PHE A 560 9.95 -26.22 -27.61
C PHE A 560 9.97 -25.44 -28.94
N MET A 561 10.39 -24.18 -28.94
CA MET A 561 10.57 -23.39 -30.17
C MET A 561 11.68 -23.96 -31.06
N SER A 562 12.76 -24.47 -30.46
CA SER A 562 13.83 -25.17 -31.18
C SER A 562 13.32 -26.49 -31.79
N VAL A 563 12.53 -27.27 -31.04
CA VAL A 563 11.88 -28.49 -31.54
C VAL A 563 10.92 -28.16 -32.69
N LEU A 564 10.14 -27.09 -32.58
CA LEU A 564 9.24 -26.61 -33.63
C LEU A 564 10.02 -26.27 -34.90
N SER A 565 11.10 -25.50 -34.77
CA SER A 565 11.96 -25.10 -35.88
C SER A 565 12.65 -26.31 -36.52
N GLY A 566 13.13 -27.27 -35.72
CA GLY A 566 13.71 -28.52 -36.20
C GLY A 566 12.70 -29.41 -36.94
N ALA A 567 11.47 -29.51 -36.44
CA ALA A 567 10.39 -30.25 -37.10
C ALA A 567 9.99 -29.61 -38.44
N ILE A 568 9.91 -28.28 -38.51
CA ILE A 568 9.66 -27.55 -39.77
C ILE A 568 10.80 -27.77 -40.78
N ASN A 569 12.05 -27.71 -40.34
CA ASN A 569 13.20 -27.98 -41.21
C ASN A 569 13.20 -29.44 -41.73
N CYS A 570 12.76 -30.40 -40.91
CA CYS A 570 12.58 -31.78 -41.33
C CYS A 570 11.48 -31.89 -42.41
N GLN A 571 10.34 -31.23 -42.22
CA GLN A 571 9.27 -31.18 -43.24
C GLN A 571 9.74 -30.54 -44.55
N LEU A 572 10.51 -29.45 -44.48
CA LEU A 572 11.10 -28.81 -45.66
C LEU A 572 12.07 -29.74 -46.38
N ARG A 573 12.89 -30.50 -45.64
CA ARG A 573 13.81 -31.48 -46.23
C ARG A 573 13.08 -32.65 -46.89
N GLU A 574 12.01 -33.15 -46.28
CA GLU A 574 11.16 -34.19 -46.91
C GLU A 574 10.51 -33.66 -48.21
N LEU A 575 10.09 -32.39 -48.22
CA LEU A 575 9.58 -31.73 -49.43
C LEU A 575 10.69 -31.59 -50.50
N GLU A 576 11.90 -31.21 -50.12
CA GLU A 576 13.05 -31.15 -51.03
C GLU A 576 13.38 -32.52 -51.63
N MET A 577 13.40 -33.58 -50.81
CA MET A 577 13.64 -34.96 -51.26
C MET A 577 12.54 -35.48 -52.18
N ALA A 578 11.27 -35.13 -51.90
CA ALA A 578 10.15 -35.44 -52.79
C ALA A 578 10.31 -34.74 -54.15
N CYS A 579 10.80 -33.49 -54.18
CA CYS A 579 11.00 -32.73 -55.40
C CYS A 579 12.30 -33.07 -56.15
N GLU A 580 13.29 -33.71 -55.50
CA GLU A 580 14.61 -34.03 -56.08
C GLU A 580 14.51 -34.89 -57.34
N GLY A 581 13.54 -35.82 -57.38
CA GLY A 581 13.26 -36.65 -58.57
C GLY A 581 12.85 -35.82 -59.79
N VAL A 582 12.02 -34.80 -59.60
CA VAL A 582 11.57 -33.89 -60.66
C VAL A 582 12.70 -32.93 -61.08
N PHE A 583 13.50 -32.45 -60.12
CA PHE A 583 14.67 -31.61 -60.41
C PHE A 583 15.79 -32.38 -61.12
N THR A 584 15.99 -33.66 -60.84
CA THR A 584 16.92 -34.51 -61.60
C THR A 584 16.41 -34.84 -63.00
N ALA A 585 15.08 -34.93 -63.21
CA ALA A 585 14.51 -35.01 -64.55
C ALA A 585 14.74 -33.70 -65.33
N LEU A 586 14.58 -32.54 -64.69
CA LEU A 586 14.84 -31.21 -65.26
C LEU A 586 16.31 -31.02 -65.69
N SER A 587 17.27 -31.44 -64.87
CA SER A 587 18.70 -31.27 -65.15
C SER A 587 19.21 -32.14 -66.30
N ARG A 588 18.50 -33.23 -66.63
CA ARG A 588 18.80 -34.10 -67.77
C ARG A 588 18.31 -33.54 -69.10
N VAL A 589 17.46 -32.52 -69.10
CA VAL A 589 16.99 -31.85 -70.31
C VAL A 589 18.09 -30.92 -70.84
N ASN A 590 18.48 -31.10 -72.11
CA ASN A 590 19.48 -30.24 -72.73
C ASN A 590 18.84 -28.93 -73.23
N TRP A 591 18.72 -27.95 -72.34
CA TRP A 591 18.11 -26.64 -72.59
C TRP A 591 18.75 -25.85 -73.74
N SER A 592 20.00 -26.19 -74.12
CA SER A 592 20.71 -25.52 -75.21
C SER A 592 20.21 -25.91 -76.62
N MET A 593 19.49 -27.02 -76.77
CA MET A 593 18.98 -27.51 -78.06
C MET A 593 17.51 -27.17 -78.33
N THR A 594 16.81 -26.54 -77.37
CA THR A 594 15.37 -26.28 -77.47
C THR A 594 15.11 -24.91 -78.10
N ASN A 595 14.99 -24.85 -79.44
CA ASN A 595 14.78 -23.60 -80.19
C ASN A 595 13.30 -23.20 -80.40
N GLN A 596 12.34 -24.01 -79.95
CA GLN A 596 10.90 -23.70 -80.02
C GLN A 596 10.24 -23.89 -78.66
N VAL A 597 9.63 -22.82 -78.13
CA VAL A 597 8.86 -22.83 -76.89
C VAL A 597 7.41 -23.22 -77.23
N THR A 598 7.04 -24.46 -76.96
CA THR A 598 5.65 -24.93 -77.10
C THR A 598 5.05 -25.22 -75.72
N GLY A 599 4.29 -24.27 -75.18
CA GLY A 599 3.44 -24.48 -74.00
C GLY A 599 4.17 -24.64 -72.65
N TYR A 600 3.39 -24.98 -71.62
CA TYR A 600 3.90 -25.27 -70.28
C TYR A 600 4.70 -26.58 -70.29
N SER A 601 5.78 -26.63 -69.53
CA SER A 601 6.68 -27.77 -69.54
C SER A 601 6.13 -28.91 -68.69
N ALA A 602 6.20 -30.16 -69.18
CA ALA A 602 5.67 -31.34 -68.48
C ALA A 602 6.29 -31.55 -67.08
N TYR A 603 7.51 -31.07 -66.82
CA TYR A 603 8.11 -31.14 -65.48
C TYR A 603 7.36 -30.27 -64.46
N VAL A 604 6.71 -29.18 -64.89
CA VAL A 604 5.98 -28.27 -63.99
C VAL A 604 4.72 -28.96 -63.48
N ASP A 605 4.00 -29.68 -64.34
CA ASP A 605 2.82 -30.46 -63.94
C ASP A 605 3.19 -31.58 -62.95
N ASP A 606 4.31 -32.25 -63.19
CA ASP A 606 4.80 -33.31 -62.29
C ASP A 606 5.30 -32.73 -60.95
N LEU A 607 5.93 -31.55 -60.96
CA LEU A 607 6.30 -30.82 -59.74
C LEU A 607 5.07 -30.40 -58.93
N VAL A 608 4.05 -29.83 -59.60
CA VAL A 608 2.81 -29.40 -58.94
C VAL A 608 2.11 -30.59 -58.28
N LYS A 609 2.01 -31.74 -58.96
CA LYS A 609 1.42 -32.97 -58.39
C LYS A 609 2.16 -33.47 -57.15
N VAL A 610 3.50 -33.45 -57.16
CA VAL A 610 4.30 -33.88 -56.00
C VAL A 610 4.11 -32.92 -54.82
N ILE A 611 4.08 -31.60 -55.08
CA ILE A 611 3.84 -30.60 -54.05
C ILE A 611 2.41 -30.71 -53.50
N GLU A 612 1.41 -30.90 -54.34
CA GLU A 612 0.02 -31.14 -53.93
C GLU A 612 -0.10 -32.40 -53.06
N GLN A 613 0.59 -33.48 -53.42
CA GLN A 613 0.62 -34.72 -52.64
C GLN A 613 1.21 -34.53 -51.24
N VAL A 614 2.29 -33.75 -51.11
CA VAL A 614 2.89 -33.43 -49.80
C VAL A 614 1.99 -32.47 -49.01
N ALA A 615 1.41 -31.45 -49.68
CA ALA A 615 0.50 -30.50 -49.06
C ALA A 615 -0.78 -31.16 -48.53
N ASP A 616 -1.30 -32.17 -49.21
CA ASP A 616 -2.45 -32.94 -48.76
C ASP A 616 -2.15 -33.84 -47.55
N GLN A 617 -0.88 -34.13 -47.25
CA GLN A 617 -0.49 -34.84 -46.01
C GLN A 617 -0.36 -33.91 -44.80
N ILE A 618 -0.35 -32.58 -45.00
CA ILE A 618 -0.33 -31.57 -43.93
C ILE A 618 -1.74 -31.33 -43.37
N LYS A 619 -2.76 -31.42 -44.24
CA LYS A 619 -4.18 -31.31 -43.89
C LYS A 619 -4.63 -32.51 -43.07
#